data_AF-L0DI00-F1
#
_entry.id   AF-L0DI00-F1
#
_cell.length_a   1.000
_cell.length_b   1.000
_cell.length_c   1.000
_cell.angle_alpha   90.00
_cell.angle_beta   90.00
_cell.angle_gamma   90.00
#
_symmetry.space_group_name_H-M   'P 1'
#
loop_
_entity.id
_entity.type
_entity.pdbx_description
1 polymer ?
#
loop_
_entity_poly.entity_id
_entity_poly.type
_entity_poly.pdbx_seq_one_letter_code
_entity_poly.pdbx_strand_id
1 'polypeptide(L)'
;MRLPRFQLRTLMVAVAIVALIAWAGRMMRLSAVYQRRADTYQMYLFRIESPGVRGGWRPPPTEHDRWANHMTNKYRNAARYPWLVVTPDPPEPAHFQRFPATPYPRPSLGFPSSRSKED
;
A
#
# COMPACT_ATOMS: atom_id res chain seq x y z
N MET A 1 -1.30 -46.73 27.79
CA MET A 1 -0.88 -45.50 27.06
C MET A 1 -1.44 -44.29 27.81
N ARG A 2 -0.59 -43.39 28.31
CA ARG A 2 -1.04 -42.20 29.06
C ARG A 2 -1.53 -41.16 28.05
N LEU A 3 -2.85 -40.98 27.94
CA LEU A 3 -3.44 -39.93 27.12
C LEU A 3 -3.11 -38.55 27.74
N PRO A 4 -2.53 -37.61 26.97
CA PRO A 4 -2.24 -36.28 27.47
C PRO A 4 -3.56 -35.59 27.82
N ARG A 5 -3.73 -35.25 29.11
CA ARG A 5 -4.88 -34.50 29.60
C ARG A 5 -4.69 -33.03 29.27
N PHE A 6 -5.03 -32.64 28.05
CA PHE A 6 -5.12 -31.24 27.69
C PHE A 6 -6.28 -30.61 28.45
N GLN A 7 -5.95 -29.74 29.40
CA GLN A 7 -6.96 -28.93 30.07
C GLN A 7 -7.60 -28.01 29.02
N LEU A 8 -8.92 -27.90 29.04
CA LEU A 8 -9.69 -27.04 28.12
C LEU A 8 -9.12 -25.61 28.06
N ARG A 9 -8.61 -25.12 29.19
CA ARG A 9 -7.94 -23.82 29.32
C ARG A 9 -6.69 -23.71 28.42
N THR A 10 -5.84 -24.73 28.40
CA THR A 10 -4.64 -24.76 27.56
C THR A 10 -5.02 -24.73 26.07
N LEU A 11 -6.09 -25.43 25.69
CA LEU A 11 -6.60 -25.41 24.33
C LEU A 11 -7.07 -24.00 23.93
N MET A 12 -7.86 -23.34 24.78
CA MET A 12 -8.34 -21.97 24.50
C MET A 12 -7.17 -20.99 24.33
N VAL A 13 -6.15 -21.08 25.18
CA VAL A 13 -4.94 -20.24 25.08
C VAL A 13 -4.20 -20.51 23.78
N ALA A 14 -4.01 -21.77 23.40
CA ALA A 14 -3.34 -22.13 22.15
C ALA A 14 -4.08 -21.57 20.92
N VAL A 15 -5.42 -21.70 20.89
CA VAL A 15 -6.24 -21.16 19.79
C VAL A 15 -6.14 -19.64 19.71
N ALA A 16 -6.18 -18.94 20.85
CA ALA A 16 -6.03 -17.48 20.89
C ALA A 16 -4.66 -17.04 20.33
N ILE A 17 -3.58 -17.75 20.68
CA ILE A 17 -2.24 -17.48 20.15
C ILE A 17 -2.20 -17.68 18.63
N VAL A 18 -2.75 -18.80 18.13
CA VAL A 18 -2.79 -19.09 16.69
C VAL A 18 -3.58 -18.01 15.94
N ALA A 19 -4.72 -17.56 16.47
CA ALA A 19 -5.52 -16.50 15.88
C ALA A 19 -4.76 -15.17 15.80
N LEU A 20 -4.05 -14.79 16.88
CA LEU A 20 -3.23 -13.58 16.91
C LEU A 20 -2.08 -13.63 15.90
N ILE A 21 -1.40 -14.77 15.79
CA ILE A 21 -0.31 -14.97 14.81
C ILE A 21 -0.86 -14.85 13.38
N ALA A 22 -1.98 -15.52 13.08
CA ALA A 22 -2.61 -15.45 11.77
C ALA A 22 -3.04 -14.01 11.40
N TRP A 23 -3.63 -13.29 12.37
CA TRP A 23 -4.02 -11.90 12.20
C TRP A 23 -2.81 -10.99 11.96
N ALA A 24 -1.76 -11.10 12.77
CA ALA A 24 -0.53 -10.34 12.60
C ALA A 24 0.13 -10.60 11.24
N GLY A 25 0.20 -11.86 10.81
CA GLY A 25 0.72 -12.23 9.50
C GLY A 25 -0.08 -11.62 8.34
N ARG A 26 -1.41 -11.58 8.44
CA ARG A 26 -2.28 -10.91 7.47
C ARG A 26 -2.02 -9.40 7.44
N MET A 27 -1.89 -8.76 8.60
CA MET A 27 -1.62 -7.32 8.69
C MET A 27 -0.24 -6.94 8.13
N MET A 28 0.79 -7.76 8.34
CA MET A 28 2.11 -7.55 7.74
C MET A 28 2.06 -7.61 6.21
N ARG A 29 1.31 -8.56 5.64
CA ARG A 29 1.11 -8.66 4.18
C ARG A 29 0.39 -7.43 3.62
N LEU A 30 -0.67 -6.97 4.28
CA LEU A 30 -1.40 -5.76 3.88
C LEU A 30 -0.51 -4.51 3.97
N SER A 31 0.25 -4.38 5.06
CA SER A 31 1.21 -3.29 5.24
C SER A 31 2.24 -3.25 4.10
N ALA A 32 2.80 -4.40 3.72
CA ALA A 32 3.75 -4.49 2.62
C ALA A 32 3.15 -4.07 1.26
N VAL A 33 1.88 -4.38 1.01
CA VAL A 33 1.18 -3.93 -0.21
C VAL A 33 1.04 -2.41 -0.23
N TYR A 34 0.67 -1.80 0.89
CA TYR A 34 0.55 -0.33 0.99
C TYR A 34 1.91 0.37 0.93
N GLN A 35 2.97 -0.22 1.48
CA GLN A 35 4.34 0.30 1.31
C GLN A 35 4.74 0.34 -0.16
N ARG A 36 4.53 -0.75 -0.91
CA ARG A 36 4.85 -0.77 -2.36
C ARG A 36 4.09 0.31 -3.14
N ARG A 37 2.83 0.57 -2.77
CA ARG A 37 2.05 1.67 -3.38
C ARG A 37 2.65 3.03 -3.02
N ALA A 38 2.97 3.27 -1.76
CA ALA A 38 3.61 4.51 -1.33
C ALA A 38 4.95 4.75 -2.07
N ASP A 39 5.75 3.71 -2.24
CA ASP A 39 7.03 3.77 -2.96
C ASP A 39 6.83 4.11 -4.43
N THR A 40 5.81 3.53 -5.07
CA THR A 40 5.42 3.87 -6.45
C THR A 40 5.12 5.37 -6.59
N TYR A 41 4.36 5.94 -5.64
CA TYR A 41 4.07 7.37 -5.65
C TYR A 41 5.29 8.24 -5.34
N GLN A 42 6.19 7.74 -4.50
CA GLN A 42 7.43 8.42 -4.16
C GLN A 42 8.38 8.52 -5.36
N MET A 43 8.40 7.53 -6.25
CA MET A 43 9.19 7.59 -7.50
C MET A 43 8.77 8.76 -8.40
N TYR A 44 7.48 9.14 -8.42
CA TYR A 44 7.02 10.31 -9.17
C TYR A 44 7.60 11.61 -8.62
N LEU A 45 7.77 11.73 -7.30
CA LEU A 45 8.37 12.91 -6.67
C LEU A 45 9.88 13.02 -6.96
N PHE A 46 10.61 11.90 -6.93
CA PHE A 46 12.06 11.89 -7.10
C PHE A 46 12.51 12.36 -8.49
N ARG A 47 11.69 12.13 -9.54
CA ARG A 47 12.03 12.54 -10.92
C ARG A 47 12.20 14.05 -11.07
N ILE A 48 11.48 14.84 -10.28
CA ILE A 48 11.50 16.31 -10.39
C ILE A 48 12.73 16.90 -9.69
N GLU A 49 13.37 16.14 -8.80
CA GLU A 49 14.66 16.47 -8.17
C GLU A 49 15.88 16.18 -9.07
N SER A 50 15.71 16.21 -10.39
CA SER A 50 16.77 15.93 -11.35
C SER A 50 18.00 16.84 -11.13
N PRO A 51 19.23 16.31 -11.02
CA PRO A 51 20.44 17.06 -10.58
C PRO A 51 20.97 18.15 -11.52
N GLY A 52 20.23 18.52 -12.57
CA GLY A 52 20.68 19.44 -13.61
C GLY A 52 20.54 20.93 -13.28
N VAL A 53 19.77 21.29 -12.26
CA VAL A 53 19.54 22.70 -11.91
C VAL A 53 20.67 23.21 -11.01
N ARG A 54 21.82 23.53 -11.61
CA ARG A 54 22.87 24.35 -10.96
C ARG A 54 22.27 25.69 -10.57
N GLY A 55 22.00 25.92 -9.29
CA GLY A 55 21.57 27.23 -8.79
C GLY A 55 20.66 27.24 -7.55
N GLY A 56 20.26 26.09 -7.01
CA GLY A 56 19.44 26.05 -5.77
C GLY A 56 18.00 26.54 -5.93
N TRP A 57 17.61 27.04 -7.10
CA TRP A 57 16.23 27.36 -7.42
C TRP A 57 15.43 26.06 -7.58
N ARG A 58 14.49 25.82 -6.66
CA ARG A 58 13.49 24.77 -6.78
C ARG A 58 12.25 25.37 -7.43
N PRO A 59 11.75 24.83 -8.55
CA PRO A 59 10.46 25.25 -9.06
C PRO A 59 9.38 25.02 -7.98
N PRO A 60 8.35 25.86 -7.92
CA PRO A 60 7.23 25.63 -7.01
C PRO A 60 6.62 24.25 -7.29
N PRO A 61 6.15 23.52 -6.25
CA PRO A 61 5.55 22.20 -6.42
C PRO A 61 4.39 22.27 -7.42
N THR A 62 4.43 21.41 -8.42
CA THR A 62 3.36 21.28 -9.40
C THR A 62 2.13 20.64 -8.75
N GLU A 63 0.97 20.72 -9.42
CA GLU A 63 -0.22 19.99 -8.97
C GLU A 63 0.03 18.47 -8.89
N HIS A 64 0.85 17.95 -9.81
CA HIS A 64 1.32 16.56 -9.79
C HIS A 64 2.09 16.22 -8.52
N ASP A 65 3.00 17.09 -8.07
CA ASP A 65 3.76 16.87 -6.85
C ASP A 65 2.87 16.84 -5.61
N ARG A 66 1.91 17.75 -5.55
CA ARG A 66 0.93 17.79 -4.45
C ARG A 66 0.09 16.53 -4.42
N TRP A 67 -0.38 16.07 -5.57
CA TRP A 67 -1.14 14.84 -5.69
C TRP A 67 -0.30 13.61 -5.33
N ALA A 68 0.90 13.47 -5.89
CA ALA A 68 1.79 12.34 -5.61
C ALA A 68 2.19 12.29 -4.13
N ASN A 69 2.55 13.44 -3.53
CA ASN A 69 2.85 13.52 -2.10
C ASN A 69 1.63 13.16 -1.23
N HIS A 70 0.43 13.64 -1.58
CA HIS A 70 -0.81 13.26 -0.90
C HIS A 70 -1.03 11.74 -0.96
N MET A 71 -0.85 11.12 -2.13
CA MET A 71 -1.00 9.68 -2.32
C MET A 71 0.07 8.86 -1.58
N THR A 72 1.33 9.30 -1.58
CA THR A 72 2.41 8.70 -0.77
C THR A 72 2.04 8.71 0.71
N ASN A 73 1.56 9.86 1.23
CA ASN A 73 1.20 9.98 2.65
C ASN A 73 -0.02 9.13 3.02
N LYS A 74 -1.05 9.10 2.16
CA LYS A 74 -2.22 8.23 2.31
C LYS A 74 -1.79 6.77 2.49
N TYR A 75 -0.93 6.28 1.61
CA TYR A 75 -0.50 4.89 1.62
C TYR A 75 0.52 4.56 2.72
N ARG A 76 1.39 5.50 3.10
CA ARG A 76 2.24 5.34 4.29
C ARG A 76 1.42 5.23 5.57
N ASN A 77 0.35 6.01 5.69
CA ASN A 77 -0.56 5.91 6.84
C ASN A 77 -1.31 4.58 6.84
N ALA A 78 -1.81 4.13 5.69
CA ALA A 78 -2.43 2.82 5.54
C ALA A 78 -1.46 1.66 5.88
N ALA A 79 -0.18 1.79 5.52
CA ALA A 79 0.83 0.80 5.87
C ALA A 79 1.10 0.72 7.38
N ARG A 80 1.03 1.85 8.09
CA ARG A 80 1.18 1.90 9.57
C ARG A 80 -0.04 1.34 10.29
N TYR A 81 -1.23 1.51 9.72
CA TYR A 81 -2.50 1.09 10.32
C TYR A 81 -3.32 0.24 9.33
N PRO A 82 -2.87 -0.99 9.00
CA PRO A 82 -3.46 -1.81 7.94
C PRO A 82 -4.88 -2.31 8.23
N TRP A 83 -5.38 -2.12 9.45
CA TRP A 83 -6.77 -2.42 9.83
C TRP A 83 -7.75 -1.29 9.55
N LEU A 84 -7.27 -0.09 9.20
CA LEU A 84 -8.13 1.02 8.81
C LEU A 84 -8.59 0.86 7.36
N VAL A 85 -9.88 1.10 7.14
CA VAL A 85 -10.45 1.11 5.78
C VAL A 85 -9.86 2.29 5.01
N VAL A 86 -9.25 2.00 3.88
CA VAL A 86 -8.67 3.02 2.98
C VAL A 86 -9.72 3.38 1.94
N THR A 87 -10.07 4.66 1.85
CA THR A 87 -10.94 5.18 0.79
C THR A 87 -10.37 4.82 -0.58
N PRO A 88 -11.20 4.43 -1.58
CA PRO A 88 -10.75 4.21 -2.94
C PRO A 88 -9.92 5.39 -3.48
N ASP A 89 -9.04 5.11 -4.43
CA ASP A 89 -8.18 6.15 -4.98
C ASP A 89 -8.99 7.11 -5.84
N PRO A 90 -8.75 8.43 -5.71
CA PRO A 90 -9.31 9.39 -6.65
C PRO A 90 -8.75 9.11 -8.05
N PRO A 91 -9.51 9.42 -9.12
CA PRO A 91 -8.98 9.32 -10.47
C PRO A 91 -7.76 10.23 -10.61
N GLU A 92 -6.82 9.78 -11.43
CA GLU A 92 -5.65 10.57 -11.77
C GLU A 92 -6.09 11.86 -12.51
N PRO A 93 -5.60 13.06 -12.10
CA PRO A 93 -5.94 14.31 -12.76
C PRO A 93 -5.78 14.26 -14.28
N ALA A 94 -6.77 14.79 -15.01
CA ALA A 94 -6.87 14.62 -16.47
C ALA A 94 -5.65 15.14 -17.25
N HIS A 95 -4.93 16.12 -16.71
CA HIS A 95 -3.73 16.66 -17.33
C HIS A 95 -2.51 15.72 -17.20
N PHE A 96 -2.53 14.72 -16.31
CA PHE A 96 -1.50 13.68 -16.24
C PHE A 96 -1.70 12.62 -17.32
N GLN A 97 -2.95 12.37 -17.73
CA GLN A 97 -3.28 11.43 -18.80
C GLN A 97 -2.84 11.91 -20.19
N ARG A 98 -2.51 13.20 -20.36
CA ARG A 98 -2.05 13.79 -21.63
C ARG A 98 -0.58 13.53 -21.92
N PHE A 99 0.20 13.10 -20.93
CA PHE A 99 1.57 12.68 -21.22
C PHE A 99 1.51 11.28 -21.81
N PRO A 100 2.20 11.02 -22.95
CA PRO A 100 2.30 9.66 -23.48
C PRO A 100 2.77 8.78 -22.34
N ALA A 101 2.03 7.69 -22.08
CA ALA A 101 2.28 6.76 -21.00
C ALA A 101 3.78 6.58 -20.88
N THR A 102 4.35 7.09 -19.79
CA THR A 102 5.79 7.03 -19.57
C THR A 102 6.22 5.58 -19.81
N PRO A 103 7.42 5.30 -20.35
CA PRO A 103 7.85 3.94 -20.70
C PRO A 103 7.88 2.97 -19.50
N TYR A 104 7.62 3.47 -18.30
CA TYR A 104 7.45 2.63 -17.14
C TYR A 104 6.23 1.72 -17.34
N PRO A 105 6.39 0.42 -17.11
CA PRO A 105 5.24 -0.45 -17.01
C PRO A 105 4.33 0.17 -15.96
N ARG A 106 3.08 0.50 -16.34
CA ARG A 106 2.01 0.64 -15.36
C ARG A 106 2.16 -0.57 -14.46
N PRO A 107 2.39 -0.43 -13.14
CA PRO A 107 2.26 -1.56 -12.25
C PRO A 107 0.86 -2.06 -12.57
N SER A 108 0.76 -3.25 -13.15
CA SER A 108 -0.51 -3.91 -13.30
C SER A 108 -1.01 -3.99 -11.87
N LEU A 109 -1.90 -3.06 -11.52
CA LEU A 109 -2.63 -3.08 -10.28
C LEU A 109 -3.45 -4.35 -10.42
N GLY A 110 -2.84 -5.47 -10.03
CA GLY A 110 -3.49 -6.73 -9.76
C GLY A 110 -4.36 -6.48 -8.56
N PHE A 111 -5.40 -5.67 -8.76
CA PHE A 111 -6.65 -5.90 -8.09
C PHE A 111 -6.92 -7.38 -8.35
N PRO A 112 -7.03 -8.24 -7.32
CA PRO A 112 -7.76 -9.47 -7.53
C PRO A 112 -9.10 -8.99 -8.07
N SER A 113 -9.34 -9.19 -9.37
CA SER A 113 -10.65 -8.94 -9.90
C SER A 113 -11.53 -9.82 -9.03
N SER A 114 -12.49 -9.20 -8.36
CA SER A 114 -13.63 -9.89 -7.78
C SER A 114 -14.32 -10.56 -8.96
N ARG A 115 -13.75 -11.69 -9.41
CA ARG A 115 -14.34 -12.58 -10.39
C ARG A 115 -15.55 -13.13 -9.68
N SER A 116 -16.68 -12.55 -10.03
CA SER A 116 -18.02 -13.07 -9.83
C SER A 116 -17.98 -14.59 -9.87
N LYS A 117 -18.22 -15.21 -8.71
CA LYS A 117 -18.91 -16.48 -8.68
C LYS A 117 -20.38 -16.14 -8.96
N GLU A 118 -20.70 -16.02 -10.24
CA GLU A 118 -22.05 -16.27 -10.72
C GLU A 118 -22.09 -17.76 -11.06
N ASP A 119 -23.02 -18.43 -10.38
CA ASP A 119 -23.64 -19.75 -10.60
C ASP A 119 -22.79 -21.03 -10.67
#